data_AF-A0A1Q5XTU8-F1
#
_entry.id   AF-A0A1Q5XTU8-F1
#
_cell.length_a   1.000
_cell.length_b   1.000
_cell.length_c   1.000
_cell.angle_alpha   90.00
_cell.angle_beta   90.00
_cell.angle_gamma   90.00
#
_symmetry.space_group_name_H-M   'P 1'
#
loop_
_entity.id
_entity.type
_entity.pdbx_description
1 polymer ?
#
loop_
_entity_poly.entity_id
_entity_poly.type
_entity_poly.pdbx_seq_one_letter_code
_entity_poly.pdbx_strand_id
1 'polypeptide(L)'
;MKLIQDDEQYERAREGLFSIAAELDDPLSGMPDDERKRQNLIYDRTVESVREYRRSELVVTFPGLKQVYERLGFPYRDFSQAPLVEQVKDPEAPASSESVPAPVEEAPVQATVSRLSGWLDD
;
A
#
# COMPACT_ATOMS: atom_id res chain seq x y z
N MET A 1 -7.42 -21.80 -9.52
CA MET A 1 -7.42 -20.59 -8.66
C MET A 1 -7.66 -19.40 -9.56
N LYS A 2 -8.41 -18.39 -9.08
CA LYS A 2 -8.92 -17.32 -9.93
C LYS A 2 -7.83 -16.28 -10.16
N LEU A 3 -7.60 -15.94 -11.41
CA LEU A 3 -6.65 -14.91 -11.83
C LEU A 3 -7.17 -13.54 -11.38
N ILE A 4 -6.36 -12.70 -10.73
CA ILE A 4 -6.77 -11.32 -10.38
C ILE A 4 -6.85 -10.50 -11.67
N GLN A 5 -8.03 -9.95 -11.95
CA GLN A 5 -8.32 -9.23 -13.21
C GLN A 5 -8.60 -7.74 -13.00
N ASP A 6 -9.02 -7.35 -11.81
CA ASP A 6 -9.46 -6.00 -11.48
C ASP A 6 -9.01 -5.60 -10.06
N ASP A 7 -9.11 -4.30 -9.78
CA ASP A 7 -8.69 -3.70 -8.51
C ASP A 7 -9.50 -4.24 -7.33
N GLU A 8 -10.78 -4.56 -7.53
CA GLU A 8 -11.63 -5.13 -6.48
C GLU A 8 -11.13 -6.52 -6.04
N GLN A 9 -10.79 -7.38 -7.00
CA GLN A 9 -10.23 -8.69 -6.74
C GLN A 9 -8.84 -8.57 -6.11
N TYR A 10 -8.07 -7.56 -6.50
CA TYR A 10 -6.77 -7.27 -5.90
C TYR A 10 -6.91 -6.91 -4.42
N GLU A 11 -7.80 -5.98 -4.07
CA GLU A 11 -8.01 -5.59 -2.67
C GLU A 11 -8.58 -6.73 -1.83
N ARG A 12 -9.56 -7.49 -2.33
CA ARG A 12 -10.06 -8.68 -1.62
C ARG A 12 -8.96 -9.73 -1.42
N ALA A 13 -8.10 -9.93 -2.41
CA ALA A 13 -6.97 -10.85 -2.29
C ALA A 13 -5.95 -10.37 -1.26
N ARG A 14 -5.71 -9.06 -1.16
CA ARG A 14 -4.83 -8.46 -0.15
C ARG A 14 -5.41 -8.61 1.26
N GLU A 15 -6.68 -8.30 1.45
CA GLU A 15 -7.36 -8.48 2.74
C GLU A 15 -7.33 -9.94 3.20
N GLY A 16 -7.66 -10.87 2.29
CA GLY A 16 -7.57 -12.30 2.57
C GLY A 16 -6.16 -12.76 2.91
N LEU A 17 -5.14 -12.17 2.27
CA LEU A 17 -3.74 -12.44 2.57
C LEU A 17 -3.39 -12.09 4.03
N PHE A 18 -3.83 -10.93 4.51
CA PHE A 18 -3.59 -10.49 5.89
C PHE A 18 -4.30 -11.39 6.91
N SER A 19 -5.53 -11.83 6.62
CA SER A 19 -6.25 -12.78 7.47
C SER A 19 -5.49 -14.09 7.61
N ILE A 20 -5.07 -14.68 6.47
CA ILE A 20 -4.32 -15.95 6.47
C ILE A 20 -2.96 -15.77 7.17
N ALA A 21 -2.28 -14.65 6.96
CA ALA A 21 -1.03 -14.37 7.65
C ALA A 21 -1.22 -14.31 9.18
N ALA A 22 -2.26 -13.65 9.66
CA ALA A 22 -2.56 -13.56 11.08
C ALA A 22 -2.87 -14.94 11.70
N GLU A 23 -3.62 -15.79 11.00
CA GLU A 23 -3.91 -17.15 11.44
C GLU A 23 -2.67 -18.05 11.48
N LEU A 24 -1.78 -17.91 10.49
CA LEU A 24 -0.54 -18.67 10.40
C LEU A 24 0.49 -18.26 11.46
N ASP A 25 0.57 -16.96 11.77
CA ASP A 25 1.52 -16.41 12.75
C ASP A 25 1.06 -16.61 14.20
N ASP A 26 -0.22 -16.90 14.43
CA ASP A 26 -0.75 -17.18 15.77
C ASP A 26 -0.19 -18.51 16.33
N PRO A 27 0.64 -18.45 17.40
CA PRO A 27 1.20 -19.65 18.03
C PRO A 27 0.17 -20.43 18.86
N LEU A 28 -1.00 -19.85 19.14
CA LEU A 28 -2.08 -20.44 19.96
C LEU A 28 -3.27 -20.93 19.12
N SER A 29 -3.21 -20.83 17.79
CA SER A 29 -4.33 -21.20 16.90
C SER A 29 -4.78 -22.65 17.03
N GLY A 30 -3.95 -23.54 17.62
CA GLY A 30 -4.24 -24.97 17.74
C GLY A 30 -4.38 -25.67 16.38
N MET A 31 -3.98 -25.00 15.29
CA MET A 31 -4.17 -25.46 13.92
C MET A 31 -3.33 -26.71 13.64
N PRO A 32 -3.93 -27.79 13.11
CA PRO A 32 -3.18 -29.00 12.77
C PRO A 32 -2.20 -28.74 11.63
N ASP A 33 -1.06 -29.44 11.64
CA ASP A 33 0.04 -29.22 10.69
C ASP A 33 -0.38 -29.33 9.22
N ASP A 34 -1.29 -30.24 8.90
CA ASP A 34 -1.77 -30.43 7.52
C ASP A 34 -2.62 -29.26 7.04
N GLU A 35 -3.39 -28.64 7.93
CA GLU A 35 -4.16 -27.44 7.63
C GLU A 35 -3.24 -26.22 7.48
N ARG A 36 -2.25 -26.09 8.38
CA ARG A 36 -1.20 -25.07 8.28
C ARG A 36 -0.44 -25.17 6.95
N LYS A 37 -0.10 -26.38 6.49
CA LYS A 37 0.52 -26.57 5.16
C LYS A 37 -0.40 -26.13 4.02
N ARG A 38 -1.70 -26.47 4.08
CA ARG A 38 -2.67 -26.03 3.06
C ARG A 38 -2.83 -24.52 3.04
N GLN A 39 -2.94 -23.89 4.20
CA GLN A 39 -3.02 -22.44 4.31
C GLN A 39 -1.77 -21.74 3.79
N ASN A 40 -0.57 -22.24 4.10
CA ASN A 40 0.68 -21.73 3.51
C ASN A 40 0.68 -21.82 1.97
N LEU A 41 0.22 -22.95 1.41
CA LEU A 41 0.13 -23.09 -0.06
C LEU A 41 -0.85 -22.10 -0.68
N ILE A 42 -1.97 -21.82 0.00
CA ILE A 42 -2.92 -20.79 -0.44
C ILE A 42 -2.26 -19.41 -0.34
N TYR A 43 -1.64 -19.10 0.80
CA TYR A 43 -0.93 -17.86 1.04
C TYR A 43 0.10 -17.58 -0.06
N ASP A 44 1.03 -18.50 -0.29
CA ASP A 44 2.11 -18.34 -1.29
C ASP A 44 1.57 -18.06 -2.69
N ARG A 45 0.54 -18.81 -3.11
CA ARG A 45 -0.11 -18.62 -4.43
C ARG A 45 -0.84 -17.29 -4.52
N THR A 46 -1.45 -16.84 -3.43
CA THR A 46 -2.17 -15.56 -3.38
C THR A 46 -1.18 -14.40 -3.42
N VAL A 47 -0.06 -14.49 -2.69
CA VAL A 47 1.07 -13.54 -2.77
C VAL A 47 1.57 -13.42 -4.20
N GLU A 48 1.81 -14.54 -4.88
CA GLU A 48 2.30 -14.54 -6.25
C GLU A 48 1.34 -13.81 -7.20
N SER A 49 0.04 -14.10 -7.08
CA SER A 49 -1.01 -13.46 -7.89
C SER A 49 -1.09 -11.95 -7.65
N VAL A 50 -1.03 -11.52 -6.38
CA VAL A 50 -1.03 -10.09 -5.99
C VAL A 50 0.21 -9.38 -6.53
N ARG A 51 1.40 -10.00 -6.41
CA ARG A 51 2.66 -9.43 -6.92
C ARG A 51 2.67 -9.35 -8.45
N GLU A 52 2.14 -10.34 -9.14
CA GLU A 52 1.99 -10.31 -10.61
C GLU A 52 1.06 -9.16 -11.03
N TYR A 53 -0.11 -9.03 -10.41
CA TYR A 53 -1.05 -7.94 -10.69
C TYR A 53 -0.38 -6.58 -10.49
N ARG A 54 0.28 -6.38 -9.33
CA ARG A 54 0.94 -5.11 -9.03
C ARG A 54 2.07 -4.76 -10.02
N ARG A 55 2.87 -5.74 -10.43
CA ARG A 55 3.90 -5.53 -11.46
C ARG A 55 3.30 -5.14 -12.79
N SER A 56 2.15 -5.73 -13.13
CA SER A 56 1.42 -5.46 -14.37
C SER A 56 0.88 -4.02 -14.39
N GLU A 57 0.31 -3.53 -13.28
CA GLU A 57 -0.05 -2.11 -13.13
C GLU A 57 1.16 -1.19 -13.28
N LEU A 58 2.27 -1.50 -12.60
CA LEU A 58 3.48 -0.70 -12.66
C LEU A 58 4.07 -0.63 -14.07
N VAL A 59 3.91 -1.69 -14.86
CA VAL A 59 4.31 -1.73 -16.27
C VAL A 59 3.45 -0.80 -17.13
N VAL A 60 2.16 -0.66 -16.82
CA VAL A 60 1.28 0.31 -17.50
C VAL A 60 1.70 1.74 -17.15
N THR A 61 1.96 2.03 -15.88
CA THR A 61 2.39 3.36 -15.42
C THR A 61 3.81 3.70 -15.89
N PHE A 62 4.71 2.71 -15.90
CA PHE A 62 6.13 2.87 -16.24
C PHE A 62 6.57 1.77 -17.22
N PRO A 63 6.38 1.97 -18.54
CA PRO A 63 6.69 0.96 -19.56
C PRO A 63 8.14 0.48 -19.56
N GLY A 64 9.08 1.28 -19.05
CA GLY A 64 10.49 0.89 -18.89
C GLY A 64 10.73 -0.28 -17.93
N LEU A 65 9.77 -0.56 -17.02
CA LEU A 65 9.88 -1.69 -16.09
C LEU A 65 9.71 -3.05 -16.77
N LYS A 66 9.11 -3.12 -17.98
CA LYS A 66 8.97 -4.37 -18.75
C LYS A 66 10.31 -5.07 -18.91
N GLN A 67 11.31 -4.35 -19.41
CA GLN A 67 12.65 -4.89 -19.64
C GLN A 67 13.35 -5.32 -18.35
N VAL A 68 13.09 -4.61 -17.24
CA VAL A 68 13.67 -4.95 -15.93
C VAL A 68 13.07 -6.25 -15.42
N TYR A 69 11.75 -6.41 -15.49
CA TYR A 69 11.07 -7.64 -15.06
C TYR A 69 11.43 -8.84 -15.93
N GLU A 70 11.56 -8.66 -17.24
CA GLU A 70 12.02 -9.72 -18.16
C GLU A 70 13.43 -10.21 -17.82
N ARG A 71 14.37 -9.28 -17.57
CA ARG A 71 15.75 -9.64 -17.19
C ARG A 71 15.83 -10.39 -15.86
N LEU A 72 14.95 -10.05 -14.92
CA LEU A 72 14.89 -10.69 -13.60
C LEU A 72 14.05 -11.97 -13.59
N GLY A 73 13.42 -12.34 -14.70
CA GLY A 73 12.52 -13.51 -14.77
C GLY A 73 11.24 -13.33 -13.96
N PHE A 74 10.81 -12.09 -13.75
CA PHE A 74 9.63 -11.75 -12.98
C PHE A 74 8.38 -11.74 -13.85
N PRO A 75 7.38 -12.62 -13.59
CA PRO A 75 6.17 -12.65 -14.39
C PRO A 75 5.33 -11.38 -14.21
N TYR A 76 4.80 -10.86 -15.30
CA TYR A 76 3.84 -9.77 -15.31
C TYR A 76 2.89 -9.97 -16.50
N ARG A 77 1.76 -9.27 -16.49
CA ARG A 77 0.80 -9.24 -17.58
C ARG A 77 0.83 -7.90 -18.26
N ASP A 78 0.65 -7.92 -19.57
CA ASP A 78 0.58 -6.70 -20.35
C ASP A 78 -0.85 -6.20 -20.41
N PHE A 79 -1.19 -5.23 -19.54
CA PHE A 79 -2.49 -4.57 -19.56
C PHE A 79 -2.53 -3.38 -20.54
N SER A 80 -1.45 -3.10 -21.28
CA SER A 80 -1.40 -1.93 -22.19
C SER A 80 -2.37 -2.02 -23.38
N GLN A 81 -3.00 -3.19 -23.62
CA GLN A 81 -4.01 -3.39 -24.66
C GLN A 81 -5.44 -3.54 -24.11
N ALA A 82 -5.62 -3.64 -22.79
CA ALA A 82 -6.94 -3.68 -22.17
C ALA A 82 -7.46 -2.25 -21.96
N PRO A 83 -8.78 -1.98 -22.09
CA PRO A 83 -9.33 -0.69 -21.74
C PRO A 83 -9.10 -0.47 -20.24
N LEU A 84 -8.24 0.49 -19.91
CA LEU A 84 -7.95 0.88 -18.53
C LEU A 84 -9.27 1.30 -17.87
N VAL A 85 -9.61 0.66 -16.75
CA VAL A 85 -10.47 1.30 -15.75
C VAL A 85 -9.71 2.56 -15.33
N GLU A 86 -10.32 3.73 -15.50
CA GLU A 86 -9.72 5.03 -15.22
C GLU A 86 -9.18 5.05 -13.79
N GLN A 87 -7.86 5.02 -13.66
CA GLN A 87 -7.23 5.43 -12.41
C GLN A 87 -7.60 6.88 -12.17
N VAL A 88 -8.28 7.14 -11.06
CA VAL A 88 -8.57 8.48 -10.56
C VAL A 88 -7.23 9.19 -10.37
N LYS A 89 -6.89 10.04 -11.33
CA LYS A 89 -5.74 10.93 -11.32
C LYS A 89 -6.01 11.97 -10.24
N ASP A 90 -5.07 12.13 -9.30
CA ASP A 90 -5.07 13.20 -8.30
C ASP A 90 -5.43 14.56 -8.92
N PRO A 91 -6.28 15.39 -8.29
CA PRO A 91 -6.44 16.77 -8.69
C PRO A 91 -5.19 17.57 -8.27
N GLU A 92 -4.30 17.76 -9.23
CA GLU A 92 -3.77 19.07 -9.63
C GLU A 92 -3.70 20.13 -8.51
N ALA A 93 -2.58 20.16 -7.79
CA ALA A 93 -2.14 21.38 -7.12
C ALA A 93 -1.42 22.27 -8.17
N PRO A 94 -1.99 23.42 -8.57
CA PRO A 94 -1.31 24.30 -9.51
C PRO A 94 -0.09 24.96 -8.85
N ALA A 95 1.03 24.92 -9.57
CA ALA A 95 2.23 25.67 -9.25
C ALA A 95 2.20 27.07 -9.92
N SER A 96 2.92 28.01 -9.28
CA SER A 96 3.30 29.38 -9.72
C SER A 96 2.26 30.48 -9.42
N SER A 97 2.57 31.65 -8.86
CA SER A 97 3.85 32.39 -8.75
C SER A 97 3.78 33.48 -7.64
N GLU A 98 4.86 33.60 -6.86
CA GLU A 98 5.58 34.87 -6.55
C GLU A 98 4.83 36.10 -5.99
N SER A 99 5.05 36.43 -4.71
CA SER A 99 5.51 37.77 -4.25
C SER A 99 5.71 37.85 -2.72
N VAL A 100 6.92 38.23 -2.31
CA VAL A 100 7.33 38.76 -0.98
C VAL A 100 8.03 40.09 -1.34
N PRO A 101 7.79 41.27 -0.70
CA PRO A 101 8.12 41.49 0.73
C PRO A 101 7.35 42.56 1.56
N ALA A 102 7.32 42.31 2.89
CA ALA A 102 7.48 43.23 4.05
C ALA A 102 6.38 44.29 4.38
N PRO A 103 6.48 45.01 5.53
CA PRO A 103 6.40 44.58 6.95
C PRO A 103 5.40 45.46 7.76
N VAL A 104 4.79 44.95 8.85
CA VAL A 104 4.22 45.84 9.90
C VAL A 104 4.48 45.24 11.29
N GLU A 105 5.28 45.98 12.07
CA GLU A 105 5.31 46.09 13.55
C GLU A 105 3.90 46.08 14.17
N GLU A 106 3.59 45.78 15.43
CA GLU A 106 4.28 45.84 16.72
C GLU A 106 3.41 45.06 17.75
N ALA A 107 3.99 44.74 18.90
CA ALA A 107 3.59 43.75 19.92
C ALA A 107 2.50 44.26 20.94
N PRO A 108 2.26 43.71 22.17
CA PRO A 108 2.88 42.56 22.88
C PRO A 108 1.99 41.67 23.82
N VAL A 109 2.60 40.55 24.28
CA VAL A 109 2.43 39.77 25.55
C VAL A 109 1.02 39.21 25.92
N GLN A 110 0.86 37.96 26.37
CA GLN A 110 1.43 37.42 27.62
C GLN A 110 1.60 35.89 27.58
N ALA A 111 2.72 35.46 28.15
CA ALA A 111 2.99 34.09 28.54
C ALA A 111 2.21 33.71 29.81
N THR A 112 1.62 32.51 29.85
CA THR A 112 1.49 31.76 31.09
C THR A 112 1.73 30.28 30.80
N VAL A 113 2.88 29.81 31.29
CA VAL A 113 3.25 28.42 31.37
C VAL A 113 2.40 27.78 32.46
N SER A 114 1.62 26.74 32.15
CA SER A 114 1.00 25.90 33.17
C SER A 114 1.55 24.49 33.05
N ARG A 115 2.54 24.22 33.91
CA ARG A 115 3.06 22.88 34.21
C ARG A 115 1.99 22.10 34.97
N LEU A 116 1.60 20.93 34.46
CA LEU A 116 0.94 19.89 35.26
C LEU A 116 1.72 18.58 35.09
N SER A 117 2.99 18.63 35.48
CA SER A 117 3.70 17.44 35.96
C SER A 117 3.30 17.24 37.41
N GLY A 118 2.36 16.34 37.67
CA GLY A 118 1.82 16.10 39.01
C GLY A 118 0.91 14.87 39.07
N TRP A 119 1.26 13.79 38.37
CA TRP A 119 0.50 12.53 38.37
C TRP A 119 1.37 11.30 38.66
N LEU A 120 2.46 11.47 39.41
CA LEU A 120 3.34 10.38 39.85
C LEU A 120 4.01 10.78 41.16
N ASP A 121 3.27 10.65 42.27
CA ASP A 121 3.75 10.31 43.63
C ASP A 121 2.54 10.37 44.60
N ASP A 122 1.88 9.23 44.80
CA ASP A 122 1.55 8.58 46.11
C ASP A 122 0.83 7.24 45.84
#